data_AF-A0AAV8Y6D0-F1
#
_entry.id   AF-A0AAV8Y6D0-F1
#
_cell.length_a   1.000
_cell.length_b   1.000
_cell.length_c   1.000
_cell.angle_alpha   90.00
_cell.angle_beta   90.00
_cell.angle_gamma   90.00
#
_symmetry.space_group_name_H-M   'P 1'
#
loop_
_entity.id
_entity.type
_entity.pdbx_description
1 polymer ?
#
loop_
_entity_poly.entity_id
_entity_poly.type
_entity_poly.pdbx_seq_one_letter_code
_entity_poly.pdbx_strand_id
1 'polypeptide(L)'
;MTYVTNMPIDFYYAPGSPPCRAVLLAAKAVGVELNLKLTDLMKGEHLTPKYLKLNPQHTVPTLDDNGFSLWESRAIMTYLQNQYGKDDSLYPKDPKKRAIVDQRLYFDLGTLYARYADYFG
;
A
#
# COMPACT_ATOMS: atom_id res chain seq x y z
N MET A 1 -17.27 -14.14 24.55
CA MET A 1 -17.03 -14.07 23.10
C MET A 1 -17.13 -12.61 22.68
N THR A 2 -16.03 -11.87 22.66
CA THR A 2 -16.00 -10.52 22.08
C THR A 2 -15.90 -10.68 20.58
N TYR A 3 -16.94 -10.29 19.84
CA TYR A 3 -16.86 -10.13 18.40
C TYR A 3 -15.91 -8.97 18.13
N VAL A 4 -14.66 -9.25 17.77
CA VAL A 4 -13.84 -8.26 17.10
C VAL A 4 -14.46 -8.12 15.72
N THR A 5 -15.32 -7.11 15.55
CA THR A 5 -15.76 -6.72 14.22
C THR A 5 -14.49 -6.30 13.47
N ASN A 6 -13.99 -7.18 12.59
CA ASN A 6 -12.86 -6.87 11.73
C ASN A 6 -13.36 -5.80 10.75
N MET A 7 -13.26 -4.54 11.16
CA MET A 7 -13.67 -3.42 10.34
C MET A 7 -12.83 -3.45 9.06
N PRO A 8 -13.46 -3.31 7.88
CA PRO A 8 -12.76 -3.49 6.62
C PRO A 8 -11.71 -2.40 6.44
N ILE A 9 -10.51 -2.80 5.99
CA ILE A 9 -9.42 -1.87 5.67
C ILE A 9 -9.74 -1.23 4.31
N ASP A 10 -9.99 0.07 4.31
CA ASP A 10 -10.32 0.81 3.09
C ASP A 10 -9.07 1.01 2.25
N PHE A 11 -9.15 0.70 0.96
CA PHE A 11 -8.03 0.81 0.03
C PHE A 11 -8.42 1.61 -1.21
N TYR A 12 -7.96 2.85 -1.25
CA TYR A 12 -8.16 3.79 -2.33
C TYR A 12 -7.16 3.54 -3.45
N TYR A 13 -7.66 3.15 -4.62
CA TYR A 13 -6.82 2.61 -5.68
C TYR A 13 -7.32 2.95 -7.08
N ALA A 14 -6.41 2.88 -8.05
CA ALA A 14 -6.70 2.91 -9.48
C ALA A 14 -6.24 1.60 -10.13
N PRO A 15 -7.08 0.87 -10.88
CA PRO A 15 -6.75 -0.45 -11.43
C PRO A 15 -5.47 -0.50 -12.27
N GLY A 16 -5.21 0.55 -13.07
CA GLY A 16 -4.02 0.66 -13.92
C GLY A 16 -2.74 1.02 -13.18
N SER A 17 -2.82 1.43 -11.91
CA SER A 17 -1.67 1.94 -11.15
C SER A 17 -0.73 0.80 -10.71
N PRO A 18 0.55 0.79 -11.14
CA PRO A 18 1.53 -0.19 -10.65
C PRO A 18 1.66 -0.27 -9.13
N PRO A 19 1.81 0.84 -8.36
CA PRO A 19 1.93 0.76 -6.91
C PRO A 19 0.66 0.23 -6.23
N CYS A 20 -0.53 0.47 -6.81
CA CYS A 20 -1.77 -0.12 -6.29
C CYS A 20 -1.77 -1.64 -6.44
N ARG A 21 -1.36 -2.16 -7.61
CA ARG A 21 -1.29 -3.60 -7.87
C ARG A 21 -0.29 -4.31 -6.96
N ALA A 22 0.84 -3.67 -6.63
CA ALA A 22 1.80 -4.21 -5.67
C ALA A 22 1.17 -4.42 -4.29
N VAL A 23 0.42 -3.43 -3.78
CA VAL A 23 -0.29 -3.56 -2.49
C VAL A 23 -1.38 -4.62 -2.54
N LEU A 24 -2.15 -4.72 -3.63
CA LEU A 24 -3.17 -5.78 -3.78
C LEU A 24 -2.57 -7.18 -3.69
N LEU A 25 -1.41 -7.41 -4.34
CA LEU A 25 -0.70 -8.68 -4.27
C LEU A 25 -0.17 -8.96 -2.86
N ALA A 26 0.42 -7.95 -2.20
CA ALA A 26 0.89 -8.10 -0.83
C ALA A 26 -0.25 -8.42 0.14
N ALA A 27 -1.36 -7.68 0.07
CA ALA A 27 -2.56 -7.94 0.89
C ALA A 27 -3.08 -9.36 0.69
N LYS A 28 -3.16 -9.82 -0.56
CA LYS A 28 -3.57 -11.20 -0.87
C LYS A 28 -2.60 -12.23 -0.28
N ALA A 29 -1.29 -11.97 -0.36
CA ALA A 29 -0.25 -12.87 0.15
C ALA A 29 -0.30 -13.00 1.68
N VAL A 30 -0.64 -11.91 2.40
CA VAL A 30 -0.78 -11.92 3.86
C VAL A 30 -2.16 -12.38 4.36
N GLY A 31 -3.12 -12.55 3.45
CA GLY A 31 -4.49 -12.97 3.78
C GLY A 31 -5.40 -11.84 4.27
N VAL A 32 -5.09 -10.60 3.92
CA VAL A 32 -5.92 -9.42 4.22
C VAL A 32 -6.89 -9.16 3.07
N GLU A 33 -8.18 -9.06 3.39
CA GLU A 33 -9.22 -8.63 2.46
C GLU A 33 -9.39 -7.10 2.56
N LEU A 34 -9.18 -6.40 1.44
CA LEU A 34 -9.27 -4.95 1.35
C LEU A 34 -10.63 -4.53 0.81
N ASN A 35 -11.20 -3.48 1.40
CA ASN A 35 -12.37 -2.81 0.85
C ASN A 35 -11.95 -1.82 -0.24
N LEU A 36 -12.06 -2.27 -1.48
CA LEU A 36 -11.59 -1.53 -2.65
C LEU A 36 -12.45 -0.29 -2.91
N LYS A 37 -11.84 0.89 -2.75
CA LYS A 37 -12.40 2.18 -3.13
C LYS A 37 -11.77 2.62 -4.45
N LEU A 38 -12.51 2.47 -5.55
CA LEU A 38 -12.06 2.99 -6.83
C LEU A 38 -11.92 4.52 -6.72
N THR A 39 -10.73 5.03 -7.07
CA THR A 39 -10.44 6.47 -7.14
C THR A 39 -10.15 6.83 -8.59
N ASP A 40 -11.08 7.53 -9.24
CA ASP A 40 -10.94 8.02 -10.61
C ASP A 40 -10.02 9.25 -10.62
N LEU A 41 -8.76 9.03 -11.02
CA LEU A 41 -7.76 10.09 -11.10
C LEU A 41 -8.07 11.09 -12.21
N MET A 42 -8.72 10.66 -13.30
CA MET A 42 -9.04 11.53 -14.44
C MET A 42 -10.17 12.50 -14.09
N LYS A 43 -11.07 12.10 -13.19
CA LYS A 43 -12.10 12.98 -12.62
C LYS A 43 -11.63 13.82 -11.43
N GLY A 44 -10.37 13.67 -11.01
CA GLY A 44 -9.81 14.43 -9.90
C GLY A 44 -10.35 14.03 -8.52
N GLU A 45 -10.82 12.79 -8.33
CA GLU A 45 -11.39 12.35 -7.04
C GLU A 45 -10.38 12.43 -5.89
N HIS A 46 -9.10 12.23 -6.20
CA HIS A 46 -7.95 12.38 -5.30
C HIS A 46 -7.68 13.83 -4.85
N LEU A 47 -8.28 14.82 -5.52
CA LEU A 47 -8.13 16.26 -5.21
C LEU A 47 -9.29 16.80 -4.36
N THR A 48 -10.29 15.97 -4.07
CA THR A 48 -11.44 16.41 -3.27
C THR A 48 -11.02 16.75 -1.83
N PRO A 49 -11.69 17.70 -1.15
CA PRO A 49 -11.40 18.00 0.26
C PRO A 49 -11.51 16.78 1.18
N LYS A 50 -12.35 15.80 0.82
CA LYS A 50 -12.45 14.53 1.56
C LYS A 50 -11.18 13.71 1.40
N TYR A 51 -10.65 13.57 0.18
CA TYR A 51 -9.43 12.80 -0.07
C TYR A 51 -8.19 13.50 0.49
N LEU A 52 -8.10 14.83 0.39
CA LEU A 52 -6.97 15.60 0.94
C LEU A 52 -6.87 15.52 2.46
N LYS A 53 -7.99 15.36 3.17
CA LYS A 53 -7.98 15.06 4.62
C LYS A 53 -7.42 13.68 4.94
N LEU A 54 -7.58 12.73 4.02
CA LEU A 54 -7.07 11.37 4.15
C LEU A 54 -5.58 11.29 3.80
N ASN A 55 -5.20 11.85 2.65
CA ASN A 55 -3.84 11.88 2.14
C ASN A 55 -3.55 13.27 1.53
N PRO A 56 -2.77 14.13 2.20
CA PRO A 56 -2.45 15.46 1.71
C PRO A 56 -1.55 15.46 0.47
N GLN A 57 -0.85 14.35 0.18
CA GLN A 57 -0.10 14.17 -1.08
C GLN A 57 -0.99 13.74 -2.25
N HIS A 58 -2.30 13.55 -2.04
CA HIS A 58 -3.29 13.28 -3.09
C HIS A 58 -2.87 12.16 -4.06
N THR A 59 -2.24 11.10 -3.54
CA THR A 59 -1.75 9.97 -4.33
C THR A 59 -2.60 8.71 -4.13
N VAL A 60 -2.49 7.79 -5.09
CA VAL A 60 -2.89 6.39 -4.90
C VAL A 60 -1.64 5.50 -4.99
N PRO A 61 -1.57 4.39 -4.23
CA PRO A 61 -2.58 3.92 -3.28
C PRO A 61 -2.64 4.75 -1.98
N THR A 62 -3.78 4.74 -1.31
CA THR A 62 -3.93 5.15 0.09
C THR A 62 -4.74 4.10 0.84
N LEU A 63 -4.28 3.70 2.02
CA LEU A 63 -4.90 2.73 2.90
C LEU A 63 -5.43 3.45 4.14
N ASP A 64 -6.63 3.11 4.59
CA ASP A 64 -7.15 3.48 5.91
C ASP A 64 -7.46 2.19 6.69
N ASP A 65 -6.61 1.89 7.68
CA ASP A 65 -6.91 0.87 8.68
C ASP A 65 -7.54 1.55 9.89
N ASN A 66 -8.87 1.66 9.88
CA ASN A 66 -9.64 2.08 11.05
C ASN A 66 -9.23 3.46 11.59
N GLY A 67 -9.03 4.42 10.69
CA GLY A 67 -8.57 5.78 11.01
C GLY A 67 -7.05 5.96 10.98
N PHE A 68 -6.27 4.89 10.82
CA PHE A 68 -4.86 4.99 10.47
C PHE A 68 -4.70 5.07 8.95
N SER A 69 -4.50 6.29 8.45
CA SER A 69 -4.22 6.55 7.03
C SER A 69 -2.74 6.39 6.71
N LEU A 70 -2.43 5.61 5.67
CA LEU A 70 -1.07 5.37 5.18
C LEU A 70 -1.05 5.39 3.64
N TRP A 71 -0.12 6.14 3.07
CA TRP A 71 0.23 6.11 1.65
C TRP A 71 1.70 5.66 1.50
N GLU A 72 2.24 5.69 0.29
CA GLU A 72 3.47 4.99 -0.12
C GLU A 72 3.30 3.46 -0.17
N SER A 73 3.17 2.93 -1.39
CA SER A 73 2.89 1.50 -1.62
C SER A 73 3.83 0.55 -0.88
N ARG A 74 5.14 0.83 -0.86
CA ARG A 74 6.14 -0.02 -0.20
C ARG A 74 6.03 0.02 1.32
N ALA A 75 5.65 1.16 1.89
CA ALA A 75 5.34 1.26 3.32
C ALA A 75 4.05 0.51 3.67
N ILE A 76 3.01 0.61 2.82
CA ILE A 76 1.77 -0.16 2.99
C ILE A 76 2.06 -1.67 2.97
N MET A 77 2.86 -2.16 2.01
CA MET A 77 3.20 -3.58 1.91
C MET A 77 3.90 -4.10 3.18
N THR A 78 4.88 -3.37 3.70
CA THR A 78 5.60 -3.78 4.92
C THR A 78 4.73 -3.66 6.16
N TYR A 79 3.86 -2.65 6.24
CA TYR A 79 2.86 -2.51 7.29
C TYR A 79 1.91 -3.70 7.33
N LEU A 80 1.30 -4.07 6.19
CA LEU A 80 0.37 -5.20 6.11
C LEU A 80 1.01 -6.51 6.59
N GLN A 81 2.26 -6.76 6.18
CA GLN A 81 3.01 -7.93 6.61
C GLN A 81 3.37 -7.88 8.10
N ASN A 82 3.79 -6.74 8.63
CA ASN A 82 4.14 -6.61 10.05
C ASN A 82 2.91 -6.75 10.96
N GLN A 83 1.75 -6.23 10.53
CA GLN A 83 0.53 -6.16 11.34
C GLN A 83 -0.33 -7.43 11.24
N TYR A 84 -0.46 -8.00 10.04
CA TYR A 84 -1.40 -9.10 9.77
C TYR A 84 -0.73 -10.39 9.27
N GLY A 85 0.57 -10.35 8.96
CA GLY A 85 1.31 -11.53 8.52
C GLY A 85 1.30 -12.64 9.57
N LYS A 86 0.98 -13.87 9.15
CA LYS A 86 0.95 -15.06 10.03
C LYS A 86 2.34 -15.55 10.43
N ASP A 87 3.32 -15.30 9.56
CA ASP A 87 4.74 -15.54 9.77
C ASP A 87 5.52 -14.32 9.27
N ASP A 88 6.86 -14.38 9.23
CA ASP A 88 7.72 -13.31 8.71
C ASP A 88 8.37 -13.65 7.37
N SER A 89 7.84 -14.61 6.61
CA SER A 89 8.48 -15.10 5.38
C SER A 89 8.59 -14.04 4.27
N LEU A 90 7.59 -13.16 4.12
CA LEU A 90 7.60 -12.08 3.13
C LEU A 90 8.44 -10.87 3.56
N TYR A 91 8.55 -10.62 4.87
CA TYR A 91 9.32 -9.51 5.42
C TYR A 91 9.96 -9.93 6.76
N PRO A 92 11.13 -10.61 6.70
CA PRO A 92 11.74 -11.26 7.86
C PRO A 92 12.03 -10.28 9.00
N LYS A 93 11.92 -10.72 10.26
CA LYS A 93 12.28 -9.87 11.42
C LYS A 93 13.78 -9.84 11.69
N ASP A 94 14.53 -10.82 11.17
CA ASP A 94 15.99 -10.81 11.24
C ASP A 94 16.55 -9.53 10.58
N PRO A 95 17.38 -8.74 11.28
CA PRO A 95 17.85 -7.45 10.78
C PRO A 95 18.60 -7.53 9.44
N LYS A 96 19.42 -8.58 9.24
CA LYS A 96 20.23 -8.71 8.03
C LYS A 96 19.36 -9.10 6.84
N LYS A 97 18.44 -10.05 7.02
CA LYS A 97 17.47 -10.43 5.98
C LYS A 97 16.55 -9.27 5.63
N ARG A 98 16.03 -8.55 6.63
CA ARG A 98 15.19 -7.36 6.44
C ARG A 98 15.92 -6.27 5.66
N ALA A 99 17.17 -5.98 6.01
CA ALA A 99 17.97 -4.98 5.33
C ALA A 99 18.12 -5.26 3.83
N ILE A 100 18.21 -6.53 3.42
CA ILE A 100 18.21 -6.89 1.99
C ILE A 100 16.86 -6.60 1.33
N VAL A 101 15.73 -6.90 1.99
CA VAL A 101 14.41 -6.57 1.45
C VAL A 101 14.24 -5.05 1.33
N ASP A 102 14.58 -4.30 2.38
CA ASP A 102 14.53 -2.83 2.38
C ASP A 102 15.38 -2.24 1.25
N GLN A 103 16.60 -2.76 1.09
CA GLN A 103 17.50 -2.34 0.00
C GLN A 103 16.86 -2.57 -1.38
N ARG A 104 16.11 -3.67 -1.58
CA ARG A 104 15.37 -3.90 -2.84
C ARG A 104 14.17 -2.98 -2.98
N LEU A 105 13.43 -2.70 -1.91
CA LEU A 105 12.31 -1.75 -1.92
C LEU A 105 12.80 -0.33 -2.27
N TYR A 106 13.93 0.10 -1.72
CA TYR A 106 14.52 1.40 -2.03
C TYR A 106 15.08 1.47 -3.45
N PHE A 107 15.76 0.42 -3.91
CA PHE A 107 16.21 0.32 -5.30
C PHE A 107 15.02 0.38 -6.27
N ASP A 108 13.93 -0.32 -5.94
CA ASP A 108 12.73 -0.34 -6.74
C ASP A 108 12.08 1.05 -6.83
N LEU A 109 11.92 1.75 -5.71
CA LEU A 109 11.38 3.12 -5.70
C LEU A 109 12.30 4.14 -6.40
N GLY A 110 13.55 4.23 -5.96
CA GLY A 110 14.47 5.30 -6.31
C GLY A 110 15.30 5.06 -7.57
N THR A 111 15.24 3.87 -8.15
CA THR A 111 16.01 3.53 -9.35
C THR A 111 15.16 2.81 -10.38
N LEU A 112 14.64 1.61 -10.09
CA LEU A 112 13.97 0.81 -11.12
C LEU A 112 12.67 1.46 -11.60
N TYR A 113 11.73 1.74 -10.70
CA TYR A 113 10.43 2.31 -11.04
C TYR A 113 10.57 3.76 -11.52
N ALA A 114 11.47 4.54 -10.93
CA ALA A 114 11.77 5.88 -11.41
C ALA A 114 12.24 5.87 -12.88
N ARG A 115 13.22 5.01 -13.23
CA ARG A 115 13.71 4.89 -14.62
C ARG A 115 12.67 4.32 -15.57
N TYR A 116 11.83 3.41 -15.09
CA TYR A 116 10.69 2.91 -15.86
C TYR A 116 9.72 4.05 -16.19
N ALA A 117 9.36 4.86 -15.18
CA ALA A 117 8.46 6.00 -15.36
C ALA A 117 9.06 7.07 -16.28
N ASP A 118 10.35 7.38 -16.16
CA ASP A 118 11.04 8.33 -17.04
C ASP A 118 11.02 7.90 -18.52
N TYR A 119 11.02 6.58 -18.79
CA TYR A 119 11.12 6.05 -20.15
C TYR A 119 9.75 5.77 -20.79
N PHE A 120 8.77 5.31 -20.01
CA PHE A 120 7.46 4.86 -20.51
C PHE A 120 6.27 5.74 -20.08
N GLY A 121 6.45 6.62 -19.09
CA GLY A 121 5.43 7.54 -18.61
C GLY A 121 5.39 8.83 -19.41
#